data_AF-A0A838YRC8-F1
#
_entry.id   AF-A0A838YRC8-F1
#
_cell.length_a   1.000
_cell.length_b   1.000
_cell.length_c   1.000
_cell.angle_alpha   90.00
_cell.angle_beta   90.00
_cell.angle_gamma   90.00
#
_symmetry.space_group_name_H-M   'P 1'
#
loop_
_entity.id
_entity.type
_entity.pdbx_description
1 polymer ?
#
loop_
_entity_poly.entity_id
_entity_poly.type
_entity_poly.pdbx_seq_one_letter_code
_entity_poly.pdbx_strand_id
1 'polypeptide(L)'
;MKKYVLIGVIALFLLESTQKVFAQRETLADLLEKTIVLSENAKTNELKEALVSASFALENEAYTRGNEMKPQLLKQAKILKDFIPMASEGTLKTEALSSVVNTTRLLLGANRINNLLEDGKDGLLGNAKEITDSINLLQAGKSVLEDEKQQRLNDLLADVSKIVKQLDGKEGNAKNAASSAKKTLEKIVHLVKETI
;
A
#
# COMPACT_ATOMS: atom_id res chain seq x y z
N MET A 1 -0.71 35.62 54.28
CA MET A 1 -1.02 35.45 52.84
C MET A 1 0.17 34.82 52.08
N LYS A 2 0.51 33.55 52.32
CA LYS A 2 1.66 32.88 51.65
C LYS A 2 1.46 31.38 51.35
N LYS A 3 0.27 30.81 51.56
CA LYS A 3 0.04 29.36 51.45
C LYS A 3 -0.84 28.92 50.26
N TYR A 4 -1.39 29.85 49.48
CA TYR A 4 -2.28 29.53 48.35
C TYR A 4 -1.60 29.62 46.97
N VAL A 5 -0.36 30.13 46.90
CA VAL A 5 0.38 30.25 45.63
C VAL A 5 1.05 28.93 45.21
N LEU A 6 1.24 27.99 46.14
CA LEU A 6 1.96 26.74 45.86
C LEU A 6 1.08 25.62 45.26
N ILE A 7 -0.25 25.71 45.41
CA ILE A 7 -1.17 24.66 44.92
C ILE A 7 -1.54 24.89 43.44
N GLY A 8 -1.42 26.12 42.93
CA GLY A 8 -1.71 26.44 41.53
C GLY A 8 -0.66 25.92 40.53
N VAL A 9 0.58 25.67 40.96
CA VAL A 9 1.67 25.27 40.05
C VAL A 9 1.70 23.75 39.81
N ILE A 10 1.21 22.95 40.76
CA ILE A 10 1.20 21.48 40.62
C ILE A 10 0.03 21.01 39.74
N ALA A 11 -1.08 21.77 39.69
CA ALA A 11 -2.20 21.45 38.81
C ALA A 11 -1.94 21.77 37.32
N LEU A 12 -0.96 22.63 37.02
CA LEU A 12 -0.61 22.97 35.63
C LEU A 12 0.37 21.98 35.00
N PHE A 13 1.09 21.18 35.80
CA PHE A 13 2.10 20.24 35.31
C PHE A 13 1.56 18.82 35.02
N LEU A 14 0.30 18.55 35.38
CA LEU A 14 -0.37 17.25 35.17
C LEU A 14 -1.29 17.23 33.95
N LEU A 15 -1.31 18.31 33.15
CA LEU A 15 -2.12 18.42 31.92
C LEU A 15 -1.29 18.30 30.63
N GLU A 16 0.03 18.06 30.72
CA GLU A 16 0.91 18.01 29.54
C GLU A 16 1.25 16.58 29.07
N SER A 17 0.73 15.54 29.71
CA SER A 17 1.20 14.15 29.50
C SER A 17 0.24 13.21 28.78
N THR A 18 -0.47 13.64 27.72
CA THR A 18 -1.11 12.70 26.76
C THR A 18 -1.22 13.15 25.29
N GLN A 19 -0.61 14.25 24.85
CA GLN A 19 -0.57 14.58 23.41
C GLN A 19 0.72 14.07 22.74
N LYS A 20 0.89 12.74 22.74
CA LYS A 20 1.71 12.06 21.73
C LYS A 20 0.81 11.13 20.91
N VAL A 21 -0.19 11.70 20.25
CA VAL A 21 -0.67 11.08 19.02
C VAL A 21 0.31 11.53 17.94
N PHE A 22 1.40 10.78 17.78
CA PHE A 22 2.04 10.74 16.48
C PHE A 22 0.95 10.25 15.53
N ALA A 23 0.34 11.17 14.78
CA ALA A 23 -0.49 10.81 13.65
C ALA A 23 0.46 10.12 12.64
N GLN A 24 0.62 8.80 12.78
CA GLN A 24 1.19 7.99 11.72
C GLN A 24 0.31 8.27 10.50
N ARG A 25 0.91 8.86 9.47
CA ARG A 25 0.22 9.11 8.21
C ARG A 25 -0.16 7.74 7.65
N GLU A 26 -1.44 7.39 7.71
CA GLU A 26 -1.95 6.14 7.16
C GLU A 26 -1.53 6.06 5.70
N THR A 27 -0.85 4.97 5.33
CA THR A 27 -0.49 4.72 3.94
C THR A 27 -1.71 4.21 3.18
N LEU A 28 -1.69 4.27 1.85
CA LEU A 28 -2.75 3.66 1.04
C LEU A 28 -2.89 2.15 1.32
N ALA A 29 -1.78 1.45 1.63
CA ALA A 29 -1.83 0.04 2.01
C ALA A 29 -2.62 -0.16 3.32
N ASP A 30 -2.38 0.70 4.32
CA ASP A 30 -3.08 0.65 5.60
C ASP A 30 -4.56 0.98 5.45
N LEU A 31 -4.89 1.96 4.61
CA LEU A 31 -6.28 2.31 4.28
C LEU A 31 -7.02 1.15 3.62
N LEU A 32 -6.36 0.43 2.69
CA LEU A 32 -6.93 -0.74 2.03
C LEU A 32 -7.12 -1.93 2.99
N GLU A 33 -6.22 -2.14 3.96
CA GLU A 33 -6.42 -3.14 5.01
C GLU A 33 -7.56 -2.75 5.95
N LYS A 34 -7.61 -1.48 6.34
CA LYS A 34 -8.65 -0.94 7.22
C LYS A 34 -10.05 -1.11 6.65
N THR A 35 -10.25 -0.96 5.33
CA THR A 35 -11.58 -1.19 4.72
C THR A 35 -12.02 -2.66 4.86
N ILE A 36 -11.12 -3.62 4.73
CA ILE A 36 -11.44 -5.05 4.92
C ILE A 36 -11.84 -5.31 6.37
N VAL A 37 -11.00 -4.91 7.31
CA VAL A 37 -11.24 -5.10 8.75
C VAL A 37 -12.56 -4.47 9.18
N LEU A 38 -12.88 -3.26 8.70
CA LEU A 38 -14.14 -2.59 9.06
C LEU A 38 -15.36 -3.26 8.43
N SER A 39 -15.23 -3.81 7.21
CA SER A 39 -16.28 -4.59 6.56
C SER A 39 -16.56 -5.89 7.30
N GLU A 40 -15.53 -6.62 7.71
CA GLU A 40 -15.66 -7.85 8.50
C GLU A 40 -16.32 -7.61 9.87
N ASN A 41 -16.06 -6.45 10.47
CA ASN A 41 -16.61 -6.05 11.76
C ASN A 41 -17.96 -5.30 11.67
N ALA A 42 -18.57 -5.23 10.47
CA ALA A 42 -19.83 -4.53 10.21
C ALA A 42 -19.86 -3.07 10.71
N LYS A 43 -18.72 -2.37 10.65
CA LYS A 43 -18.55 -0.97 11.07
C LYS A 43 -18.87 -0.03 9.91
N THR A 44 -20.15 0.12 9.58
CA THR A 44 -20.62 0.77 8.34
C THR A 44 -20.19 2.24 8.18
N ASN A 45 -20.23 3.03 9.27
CA ASN A 45 -19.84 4.45 9.23
C ASN A 45 -18.34 4.62 9.04
N GLU A 46 -17.55 3.88 9.81
CA GLU A 46 -16.09 3.91 9.72
C GLU A 46 -15.60 3.33 8.39
N LEU A 47 -16.27 2.29 7.88
CA LEU A 47 -15.99 1.69 6.57
C LEU A 47 -16.20 2.72 5.45
N LYS A 48 -17.29 3.49 5.50
CA LYS A 48 -17.56 4.57 4.56
C LYS A 48 -16.42 5.59 4.54
N GLU A 49 -15.96 6.04 5.71
CA GLU A 49 -14.84 7.00 5.81
C GLU A 49 -13.53 6.42 5.28
N ALA A 50 -13.26 5.15 5.58
CA ALA A 50 -12.10 4.43 5.07
C ALA A 50 -12.15 4.28 3.54
N LEU A 51 -13.31 3.99 2.94
CA LEU A 51 -13.51 3.90 1.50
C LEU A 51 -13.30 5.25 0.80
N VAL A 52 -13.80 6.34 1.39
CA VAL A 52 -13.54 7.72 0.90
C VAL A 52 -12.02 7.95 0.87
N SER A 53 -11.34 7.71 2.00
CA SER A 53 -9.92 7.96 2.14
C SER A 53 -9.07 7.09 1.19
N ALA A 54 -9.38 5.80 1.10
CA ALA A 54 -8.72 4.86 0.21
C ALA A 54 -8.91 5.23 -1.27
N SER A 55 -10.13 5.61 -1.68
CA SER A 55 -10.40 6.00 -3.07
C SER A 55 -9.64 7.26 -3.49
N PHE A 56 -9.61 8.29 -2.64
CA PHE A 56 -8.82 9.52 -2.90
C PHE A 56 -7.32 9.26 -2.90
N ALA A 57 -6.81 8.47 -1.95
CA ALA A 57 -5.41 8.10 -1.90
C ALA A 57 -4.99 7.29 -3.15
N LEU A 58 -5.87 6.42 -3.66
CA LEU A 58 -5.65 5.67 -4.88
C LEU A 58 -5.68 6.54 -6.14
N GLU A 59 -6.57 7.55 -6.20
CA GLU A 59 -6.51 8.55 -7.27
C GLU A 59 -5.19 9.30 -7.25
N ASN A 60 -4.73 9.74 -6.08
CA ASN A 60 -3.44 10.43 -5.96
C ASN A 60 -2.27 9.55 -6.42
N GLU A 61 -2.26 8.26 -6.07
CA GLU A 61 -1.28 7.31 -6.59
C GLU A 61 -1.37 7.20 -8.12
N ALA A 62 -2.58 7.19 -8.71
CA ALA A 62 -2.76 7.13 -10.15
C ALA A 62 -2.16 8.32 -10.92
N TYR A 63 -1.92 9.44 -10.23
CA TYR A 63 -1.30 10.65 -10.79
C TYR A 63 0.19 10.80 -10.48
N THR A 64 0.84 9.80 -9.89
CA THR A 64 2.31 9.80 -9.75
C THR A 64 2.99 9.77 -11.12
N ARG A 65 4.20 10.34 -11.21
CA ARG A 65 5.02 10.25 -12.42
C ARG A 65 5.27 8.78 -12.75
N GLY A 66 5.24 8.46 -14.04
CA GLY A 66 5.61 7.13 -14.51
C GLY A 66 4.55 6.05 -14.45
N ASN A 67 3.31 6.46 -14.20
CA ASN A 67 2.25 5.52 -13.89
C ASN A 67 1.63 4.90 -15.15
N GLU A 68 2.21 3.80 -15.62
CA GLU A 68 1.65 2.99 -16.71
C GLU A 68 0.35 2.26 -16.33
N MET A 69 -0.03 2.25 -15.05
CA MET A 69 -1.24 1.61 -14.52
C MET A 69 -2.35 2.61 -14.21
N LYS A 70 -2.18 3.87 -14.59
CA LYS A 70 -3.11 4.96 -14.25
C LYS A 70 -4.56 4.64 -14.60
N PRO A 71 -4.91 4.16 -15.81
CA PRO A 71 -6.30 3.83 -16.13
C PRO A 71 -6.90 2.77 -15.19
N GLN A 72 -6.12 1.73 -14.86
CA GLN A 72 -6.54 0.65 -13.97
C GLN A 72 -6.70 1.14 -12.52
N LEU A 73 -5.75 1.95 -12.02
CA LEU A 73 -5.84 2.52 -10.67
C LEU A 73 -7.05 3.46 -10.54
N LEU A 74 -7.31 4.31 -11.53
CA LEU A 74 -8.50 5.18 -11.55
C LEU A 74 -9.80 4.37 -11.63
N LYS A 75 -9.81 3.26 -12.38
CA LYS A 75 -10.94 2.33 -12.42
C LYS A 75 -11.23 1.75 -11.04
N GLN A 76 -10.21 1.27 -10.33
CA GLN A 76 -10.40 0.74 -8.97
C GLN A 76 -10.83 1.84 -7.99
N ALA A 77 -10.28 3.04 -8.09
CA ALA A 77 -10.70 4.16 -7.25
C ALA A 77 -12.18 4.50 -7.45
N LYS A 78 -12.66 4.48 -8.69
CA LYS A 78 -14.08 4.63 -9.00
C LYS A 78 -14.92 3.52 -8.37
N ILE A 79 -14.50 2.26 -8.46
CA ILE A 79 -15.24 1.14 -7.85
C ILE A 79 -15.31 1.30 -6.32
N LEU A 80 -14.20 1.71 -5.67
CA LEU A 80 -14.20 2.01 -4.23
C LEU A 80 -15.18 3.15 -3.88
N LYS A 81 -15.30 4.17 -4.74
CA LYS A 81 -16.32 5.24 -4.57
C LYS A 81 -17.74 4.70 -4.74
N ASP A 82 -17.96 3.81 -5.70
CA ASP A 82 -19.26 3.19 -5.95
C ASP A 82 -19.70 2.28 -4.76
N PHE A 83 -18.77 1.83 -3.92
CA PHE A 83 -19.06 1.09 -2.69
C PHE A 83 -19.46 1.97 -1.49
N ILE A 84 -19.20 3.28 -1.50
CA ILE A 84 -19.56 4.21 -0.42
C ILE A 84 -21.07 4.17 -0.08
N PRO A 85 -22.01 4.28 -1.05
CA PRO A 85 -23.44 4.17 -0.75
C PRO A 85 -23.79 2.79 -0.19
N MET A 86 -23.25 1.71 -0.75
CA MET A 86 -23.50 0.34 -0.29
C MET A 86 -23.00 0.10 1.14
N ALA A 87 -21.84 0.66 1.50
CA ALA A 87 -21.32 0.62 2.86
C ALA A 87 -22.23 1.40 3.83
N SER A 88 -22.74 2.55 3.40
CA SER A 88 -23.66 3.38 4.20
C SER A 88 -24.99 2.65 4.45
N GLU A 89 -25.48 1.90 3.47
CA GLU A 89 -26.71 1.10 3.54
C GLU A 89 -26.50 -0.27 4.22
N GLY A 90 -25.25 -0.65 4.55
CA GLY A 90 -24.91 -1.96 5.10
C GLY A 90 -25.11 -3.12 4.11
N THR A 91 -25.19 -2.83 2.81
CA THR A 91 -25.43 -3.81 1.74
C THR A 91 -24.15 -4.24 1.02
N LEU A 92 -23.02 -3.59 1.30
CA LEU A 92 -21.72 -3.95 0.73
C LEU A 92 -21.29 -5.35 1.17
N LYS A 93 -21.05 -6.22 0.20
CA LYS A 93 -20.53 -7.58 0.45
C LYS A 93 -19.02 -7.55 0.67
N THR A 94 -18.56 -8.11 1.78
CA THR A 94 -17.13 -8.21 2.12
C THR A 94 -16.31 -8.90 1.03
N GLU A 95 -16.85 -9.94 0.38
CA GLU A 95 -16.17 -10.64 -0.73
C GLU A 95 -15.93 -9.73 -1.94
N ALA A 96 -16.92 -8.91 -2.32
CA ALA A 96 -16.79 -7.96 -3.43
C ALA A 96 -15.77 -6.87 -3.11
N LEU A 97 -15.79 -6.35 -1.87
CA LEU A 97 -14.78 -5.43 -1.38
C LEU A 97 -13.37 -6.05 -1.40
N SER A 98 -13.24 -7.28 -0.91
CA SER A 98 -11.96 -8.01 -0.85
C SER A 98 -11.34 -8.21 -2.23
N SER A 99 -12.14 -8.56 -3.22
CA SER A 99 -11.68 -8.70 -4.61
C SER A 99 -11.12 -7.39 -5.18
N VAL A 100 -11.82 -6.28 -4.96
CA VAL A 100 -11.38 -4.94 -5.41
C VAL A 100 -10.14 -4.48 -4.66
N VAL A 101 -10.09 -4.69 -3.34
CA VAL A 101 -8.92 -4.35 -2.51
C VAL A 101 -7.70 -5.15 -2.94
N ASN A 102 -7.82 -6.46 -3.18
CA ASN A 102 -6.71 -7.30 -3.61
C ASN A 102 -6.25 -6.96 -5.04
N THR A 103 -7.17 -6.65 -5.95
CA THR A 103 -6.85 -6.10 -7.27
C THR A 103 -6.08 -4.78 -7.15
N THR A 104 -6.52 -3.90 -6.26
CA THR A 104 -5.85 -2.62 -6.00
C THR A 104 -4.45 -2.82 -5.45
N ARG A 105 -4.24 -3.79 -4.54
CA ARG A 105 -2.92 -4.12 -4.00
C ARG A 105 -1.96 -4.60 -5.09
N LEU A 106 -2.42 -5.44 -6.02
CA LEU A 106 -1.61 -5.86 -7.17
C LEU A 106 -1.18 -4.67 -8.02
N LEU A 107 -2.13 -3.83 -8.41
CA LEU A 107 -1.87 -2.64 -9.22
C LEU A 107 -0.94 -1.67 -8.50
N LEU A 108 -1.15 -1.45 -7.20
CA LEU A 108 -0.34 -0.55 -6.39
C LEU A 108 1.11 -1.05 -6.27
N GLY A 109 1.29 -2.34 -5.95
CA GLY A 109 2.62 -2.94 -5.84
C GLY A 109 3.37 -2.90 -7.16
N ALA A 110 2.70 -3.24 -8.27
CA ALA A 110 3.31 -3.20 -9.59
C ALA A 110 3.58 -1.75 -10.06
N ASN A 111 2.70 -0.79 -9.76
CA ASN A 111 2.92 0.63 -10.08
C ASN A 111 4.16 1.19 -9.38
N ARG A 112 4.32 0.90 -8.08
CA ARG A 112 5.48 1.36 -7.30
C ARG A 112 6.78 0.77 -7.85
N ILE A 113 6.78 -0.52 -8.19
CA ILE A 113 7.91 -1.15 -8.87
C ILE A 113 8.18 -0.48 -10.21
N ASN A 114 7.14 -0.22 -11.01
CA ASN A 114 7.28 0.44 -12.31
C ASN A 114 7.96 1.81 -12.17
N ASN A 115 7.52 2.62 -11.22
CA ASN A 115 8.11 3.95 -10.97
C ASN A 115 9.59 3.87 -10.59
N LEU A 116 10.00 2.88 -9.80
CA LEU A 116 11.43 2.66 -9.48
C LEU A 116 12.22 2.20 -10.72
N LEU A 117 11.61 1.42 -11.61
CA LEU A 117 12.26 0.94 -12.84
C LEU A 117 12.45 2.05 -13.89
N GLU A 118 11.66 3.12 -13.86
CA GLU A 118 11.80 4.26 -14.77
C GLU A 118 13.17 4.95 -14.62
N ASP A 119 13.66 5.04 -13.38
CA ASP A 119 14.99 5.56 -13.08
C ASP A 119 16.09 4.48 -13.28
N GLY A 120 15.74 3.37 -13.94
CA GLY A 120 16.67 2.31 -14.33
C GLY A 120 17.21 1.52 -13.15
N LYS A 121 18.54 1.32 -13.11
CA LYS A 121 19.19 0.61 -11.99
C LYS A 121 19.28 1.50 -10.75
N ASP A 122 19.40 2.80 -10.96
CA ASP A 122 19.64 3.76 -9.88
C ASP A 122 18.39 3.93 -9.02
N GLY A 123 17.19 3.82 -9.60
CA GLY A 123 15.94 3.75 -8.85
C GLY A 123 15.79 2.50 -7.97
N LEU A 124 16.56 1.43 -8.21
CA LEU A 124 16.52 0.22 -7.39
C LEU A 124 17.54 0.23 -6.25
N LEU A 125 18.66 0.94 -6.42
CA LEU A 125 19.74 1.00 -5.43
C LEU A 125 19.26 1.75 -4.18
N GLY A 126 19.51 1.18 -2.99
CA GLY A 126 19.10 1.79 -1.73
C GLY A 126 17.59 1.79 -1.44
N ASN A 127 16.78 1.15 -2.29
CA ASN A 127 15.31 1.13 -2.20
C ASN A 127 14.78 -0.28 -1.86
N ALA A 128 15.57 -1.11 -1.15
CA ALA A 128 15.17 -2.49 -0.87
C ALA A 128 13.87 -2.55 -0.03
N LYS A 129 13.66 -1.58 0.85
CA LYS A 129 12.44 -1.49 1.66
C LYS A 129 11.22 -1.24 0.78
N GLU A 130 11.26 -0.24 -0.09
CA GLU A 130 10.19 0.14 -0.99
C GLU A 130 9.81 -1.02 -1.93
N ILE A 131 10.82 -1.75 -2.42
CA ILE A 131 10.60 -2.94 -3.25
C ILE A 131 9.98 -4.07 -2.43
N THR A 132 10.44 -4.29 -1.19
CA THR A 132 9.87 -5.28 -0.28
C THR A 132 8.40 -4.97 0.04
N ASP A 133 8.08 -3.72 0.33
CA ASP A 133 6.71 -3.27 0.59
C ASP A 133 5.82 -3.50 -0.65
N SER A 134 6.35 -3.25 -1.85
CA SER A 134 5.67 -3.50 -3.11
C SER A 134 5.45 -5.01 -3.38
N ILE A 135 6.44 -5.84 -3.05
CA ILE A 135 6.35 -7.31 -3.09
C ILE A 135 5.25 -7.80 -2.13
N ASN A 136 5.16 -7.24 -0.92
CA ASN A 136 4.13 -7.61 0.04
C ASN A 136 2.72 -7.27 -0.46
N LEU A 137 2.57 -6.12 -1.14
CA LEU A 137 1.31 -5.76 -1.78
C LEU A 137 0.93 -6.75 -2.89
N LEU A 138 1.89 -7.12 -3.75
CA LEU A 138 1.67 -8.14 -4.77
C LEU A 138 1.29 -9.49 -4.16
N GLN A 139 1.98 -9.86 -3.07
CA GLN A 139 1.75 -11.11 -2.36
C GLN A 139 0.36 -11.18 -1.72
N ALA A 140 -0.12 -10.06 -1.16
CA ALA A 140 -1.45 -9.94 -0.59
C ALA A 140 -2.55 -9.90 -1.66
N GLY A 141 -2.25 -9.32 -2.83
CA GLY A 141 -3.23 -9.17 -3.91
C GLY A 141 -3.34 -10.37 -4.86
N LYS A 142 -2.36 -11.29 -4.89
CA LYS A 142 -2.26 -12.35 -5.91
C LYS A 142 -3.49 -13.25 -6.07
N SER A 143 -4.31 -13.39 -5.02
CA SER A 143 -5.43 -14.34 -5.01
C SER A 143 -6.52 -14.03 -6.04
N VAL A 144 -6.50 -12.84 -6.66
CA VAL A 144 -7.42 -12.45 -7.74
C VAL A 144 -6.97 -12.94 -9.12
N LEU A 145 -5.75 -13.46 -9.23
CA LEU A 145 -5.24 -14.02 -10.48
C LEU A 145 -5.69 -15.47 -10.63
N GLU A 146 -5.67 -15.99 -11.86
CA GLU A 146 -5.85 -17.42 -12.12
C GLU A 146 -4.65 -18.23 -11.60
N ASP A 147 -4.85 -19.50 -11.23
CA ASP A 147 -3.84 -20.35 -10.57
C ASP A 147 -2.49 -20.38 -11.29
N GLU A 148 -2.47 -20.49 -12.62
CA GLU A 148 -1.23 -20.48 -13.42
C GLU A 148 -0.46 -19.15 -13.26
N LYS A 149 -1.18 -18.02 -13.30
CA LYS A 149 -0.61 -16.68 -13.15
C LYS A 149 -0.20 -16.42 -11.70
N GLN A 150 -0.95 -16.94 -10.72
CA GLN A 150 -0.55 -16.92 -9.32
C GLN A 150 0.78 -17.63 -9.10
N GLN A 151 0.94 -18.83 -9.66
CA GLN A 151 2.17 -19.59 -9.54
C GLN A 151 3.34 -18.84 -10.19
N ARG A 152 3.15 -18.34 -11.42
CA ARG A 152 4.17 -17.54 -12.12
C ARG A 152 4.57 -16.29 -11.34
N LEU A 153 3.60 -15.59 -10.74
CA LEU A 153 3.88 -14.44 -9.88
C LEU A 153 4.66 -14.88 -8.63
N ASN A 154 4.27 -15.96 -7.96
CA ASN A 154 4.98 -16.48 -6.78
C ASN A 154 6.44 -16.81 -7.08
N ASP A 155 6.72 -17.45 -8.21
CA ASP A 155 8.09 -17.79 -8.61
C ASP A 155 8.94 -16.53 -8.82
N LEU A 156 8.39 -15.53 -9.53
CA LEU A 156 9.06 -14.25 -9.74
C LEU A 156 9.28 -13.49 -8.41
N LEU A 157 8.29 -13.48 -7.53
CA LEU A 157 8.39 -12.84 -6.20
C LEU A 157 9.44 -13.53 -5.33
N ALA A 158 9.51 -14.86 -5.35
CA ALA A 158 10.51 -15.62 -4.61
C ALA A 158 11.94 -15.34 -5.12
N ASP A 159 12.11 -15.25 -6.43
CA ASP A 159 13.40 -14.95 -7.04
C ASP A 159 13.87 -13.53 -6.74
N VAL A 160 13.00 -12.53 -6.89
CA VAL A 160 13.37 -11.14 -6.62
C VAL A 160 13.62 -10.90 -5.12
N SER A 161 12.85 -11.53 -4.23
CA SER A 161 13.02 -11.37 -2.77
C SER A 161 14.40 -11.80 -2.27
N LYS A 162 15.04 -12.77 -2.93
CA LYS A 162 16.42 -13.18 -2.62
C LYS A 162 17.43 -12.09 -2.97
N ILE A 163 17.15 -11.33 -4.02
CA ILE A 163 18.05 -10.32 -4.59
C ILE A 163 17.87 -8.97 -3.88
N VAL A 164 16.64 -8.61 -3.50
CA VAL A 164 16.28 -7.31 -2.93
C VAL A 164 17.10 -6.97 -1.68
N LYS A 165 17.39 -7.95 -0.83
CA LYS A 165 18.22 -7.77 0.37
C LYS A 165 19.66 -7.29 0.08
N GLN A 166 20.12 -7.45 -1.17
CA GLN A 166 21.46 -7.05 -1.59
C GLN A 166 21.50 -5.65 -2.20
N LEU A 167 20.35 -5.01 -2.45
CA LEU A 167 20.26 -3.68 -3.08
C LEU A 167 20.75 -2.56 -2.16
N ASP A 168 20.70 -2.76 -0.85
CA ASP A 168 21.24 -1.85 0.16
C ASP A 168 22.69 -2.23 0.58
N GLY A 169 23.29 -3.18 -0.14
CA GLY A 169 24.65 -3.67 0.14
C GLY A 169 25.76 -2.72 -0.36
N LYS A 170 27.01 -3.16 -0.20
CA LYS A 170 28.18 -2.43 -0.74
C LYS A 170 28.10 -2.33 -2.27
N GLU A 171 28.61 -1.22 -2.84
CA GLU A 171 28.41 -0.82 -4.25
C GLU A 171 28.55 -1.93 -5.30
N GLY A 172 29.58 -2.79 -5.20
CA GLY A 172 29.83 -3.85 -6.18
C GLY A 172 28.74 -4.94 -6.20
N ASN A 173 28.23 -5.32 -5.03
CA ASN A 173 27.18 -6.33 -4.92
C ASN A 173 25.80 -5.73 -5.25
N ALA A 174 25.58 -4.47 -4.84
CA ALA A 174 24.32 -3.78 -5.08
C ALA A 174 24.05 -3.55 -6.59
N LYS A 175 25.07 -3.18 -7.38
CA LYS A 175 24.90 -2.97 -8.84
C LYS A 175 24.55 -4.26 -9.60
N ASN A 176 25.13 -5.39 -9.19
CA ASN A 176 24.80 -6.69 -9.76
C ASN A 176 23.38 -7.11 -9.36
N ALA A 177 23.04 -6.95 -8.08
CA ALA A 177 21.69 -7.19 -7.58
C ALA A 177 20.65 -6.34 -8.32
N ALA A 178 20.90 -5.04 -8.52
CA ALA A 178 20.00 -4.14 -9.26
C ALA A 178 19.79 -4.60 -10.71
N SER A 179 20.84 -5.09 -11.37
CA SER A 179 20.75 -5.60 -12.74
C SER A 179 19.87 -6.85 -12.85
N SER A 180 19.98 -7.76 -11.88
CA SER A 180 19.17 -8.98 -11.83
C SER A 180 17.73 -8.69 -11.38
N ALA A 181 17.58 -7.86 -10.34
CA ALA A 181 16.28 -7.43 -9.83
C ALA A 181 15.47 -6.74 -10.93
N LYS A 182 16.09 -5.81 -11.68
CA LYS A 182 15.44 -5.10 -12.80
C LYS A 182 14.69 -6.05 -13.73
N LYS A 183 15.35 -7.10 -14.22
CA LYS A 183 14.75 -8.07 -15.17
C LYS A 183 13.56 -8.81 -14.57
N THR A 184 13.64 -9.21 -13.30
CA THR A 184 12.55 -9.93 -12.63
C THR A 184 11.39 -9.00 -12.31
N LEU A 185 11.69 -7.78 -11.87
CA LEU A 185 10.70 -6.73 -11.59
C LEU A 185 9.94 -6.31 -12.86
N GLU A 186 10.62 -6.16 -14.00
CA GLU A 186 9.99 -5.89 -15.31
C GLU A 186 8.98 -6.99 -15.68
N LYS A 187 9.36 -8.27 -15.46
CA LYS A 187 8.45 -9.40 -15.71
C LYS A 187 7.23 -9.39 -14.78
N ILE A 188 7.41 -9.00 -13.51
CA ILE A 188 6.31 -8.85 -12.55
C ILE A 188 5.34 -7.76 -13.01
N VAL A 189 5.87 -6.57 -13.34
CA VAL A 189 5.05 -5.46 -13.83
C VAL A 189 4.28 -5.86 -15.09
N HIS A 190 4.95 -6.50 -16.04
CA HIS A 190 4.32 -6.97 -17.27
C HIS A 190 3.21 -7.99 -17.00
N LEU A 191 3.45 -9.00 -16.15
CA LEU A 191 2.45 -10.00 -15.78
C LEU A 191 1.19 -9.35 -15.18
N VAL A 192 1.35 -8.37 -14.30
CA VAL A 192 0.20 -7.67 -13.70
C VAL A 192 -0.56 -6.87 -14.75
N LYS A 193 0.15 -6.15 -15.64
CA LYS A 193 -0.48 -5.39 -16.74
C LYS A 193 -1.25 -6.25 -17.72
N GLU A 194 -0.79 -7.46 -17.99
CA GLU A 194 -1.50 -8.40 -18.88
C GLU A 194 -2.73 -9.03 -18.24
N THR A 195 -2.81 -9.04 -16.91
CA THR A 195 -3.87 -9.73 -16.18
C THR A 195 -5.03 -8.83 -15.76
N ILE A 196 -4.78 -7.54 -15.51
CA ILE A 196 -5.77 -6.59 -14.94
C ILE A 196 -6.15 -5.50 -15.94
#